data_AF-A0A3M1RQ26-F1
#
_entry.id   AF-A0A3M1RQ26-F1
#
_cell.length_a   1.000
_cell.length_b   1.000
_cell.length_c   1.000
_cell.angle_alpha   90.00
_cell.angle_beta   90.00
_cell.angle_gamma   90.00
#
_symmetry.space_group_name_H-M   'P 1'
#
loop_
_entity.id
_entity.type
_entity.pdbx_description
1 polymer ?
#
loop_
_entity_poly.entity_id
_entity_poly.type
_entity_poly.pdbx_seq_one_letter_code
_entity_poly.pdbx_strand_id
1 'polypeptide(L)'
;MKKDKKNPVIDFLSSIRLAIYLLIILALASIIGTVIQQEGTESQQKIILNLGYNVSNALSFFGIIDKPQSMDKIYEIGLKAYNIFDKAQLFDMYHSWWFIALIILFAINLF
;
A
#
# COMPACT_ATOMS: atom_id res chain seq x y z
N MET A 1 22.81 42.72 -5.55
CA MET A 1 22.12 41.42 -5.72
C MET A 1 21.80 40.88 -4.33
N LYS A 2 20.52 40.77 -3.95
CA LYS A 2 20.14 40.14 -2.67
C LYS A 2 20.39 38.65 -2.80
N LYS A 3 21.18 38.08 -1.89
CA LYS A 3 21.43 36.64 -1.83
C LYS A 3 20.16 36.01 -1.30
N ASP A 4 19.40 35.32 -2.15
CA ASP A 4 18.20 34.61 -1.71
C ASP A 4 18.58 33.62 -0.61
N LYS A 5 17.96 33.77 0.56
CA LYS A 5 18.05 32.78 1.64
C LYS A 5 17.39 31.50 1.13
N LYS A 6 18.19 30.53 0.71
CA LYS A 6 17.69 29.19 0.41
C LYS A 6 17.09 28.61 1.69
N ASN A 7 15.79 28.34 1.66
CA ASN A 7 15.11 27.72 2.79
C ASN A 7 15.50 26.24 2.79
N PRO A 8 16.14 25.72 3.84
CA PRO A 8 16.66 24.35 3.86
C PRO A 8 15.55 23.30 3.70
N VAL A 9 14.32 23.62 4.10
CA VAL A 9 13.14 22.78 3.90
C VAL A 9 12.78 22.68 2.42
N ILE A 10 12.88 23.77 1.65
CA ILE A 10 12.60 23.77 0.21
C ILE A 10 13.69 22.99 -0.53
N ASP A 11 14.96 23.15 -0.14
CA ASP A 11 16.07 22.39 -0.72
C ASP A 11 15.94 20.87 -0.43
N PHE A 12 15.41 20.48 0.73
CA PHE A 12 15.12 19.07 1.05
C PHE A 12 13.92 18.54 0.27
N LEU A 13 12.84 19.32 0.21
CA LEU A 13 11.64 18.95 -0.54
C LEU A 13 11.92 18.87 -2.04
N SER A 14 12.82 19.66 -2.61
CA SER A 14 13.22 19.60 -4.03
C SER A 14 14.42 18.65 -4.27
N SER A 15 14.35 17.44 -3.73
CA SER A 15 15.43 16.44 -3.84
C SER A 15 15.06 15.23 -4.71
N ILE A 16 15.91 14.89 -5.69
CA ILE A 16 15.77 13.69 -6.53
C ILE A 16 15.75 12.40 -5.68
N ARG A 17 16.52 12.37 -4.58
CA ARG A 17 16.54 11.21 -3.67
C ARG A 17 15.17 11.00 -3.04
N LEU A 18 14.53 12.08 -2.58
CA LEU A 18 13.17 12.04 -2.03
C LEU A 18 12.17 11.59 -3.10
N ALA A 19 12.30 12.11 -4.33
CA ALA A 19 11.46 11.71 -5.47
C ALA A 19 11.48 10.19 -5.69
N ILE A 20 12.68 9.60 -5.71
CA ILE A 20 12.86 8.15 -5.91
C ILE A 20 12.21 7.36 -4.77
N TYR A 21 12.41 7.76 -3.52
CA TYR A 21 11.78 7.09 -2.39
C TYR A 21 10.24 7.17 -2.44
N LEU A 22 9.69 8.34 -2.78
CA LEU A 22 8.25 8.52 -2.93
C LEU A 22 7.68 7.65 -4.06
N LEU A 23 8.36 7.60 -5.21
CA LEU A 23 7.95 6.75 -6.34
C LEU A 23 7.97 5.26 -5.97
N ILE A 24 8.98 4.80 -5.25
CA ILE A 24 9.04 3.40 -4.80
C ILE A 24 7.88 3.08 -3.85
N ILE A 25 7.60 3.96 -2.89
CA ILE A 25 6.48 3.78 -1.94
C ILE A 25 5.13 3.76 -2.68
N LEU A 26 4.91 4.69 -3.61
CA LEU A 26 3.69 4.75 -4.42
C LEU A 26 3.52 3.50 -5.30
N ALA A 27 4.60 3.01 -5.91
CA ALA A 27 4.58 1.79 -6.71
C ALA A 27 4.25 0.56 -5.86
N LEU A 28 4.84 0.42 -4.68
CA LEU A 28 4.55 -0.68 -3.75
C LEU A 28 3.09 -0.62 -3.26
N ALA A 29 2.59 0.57 -2.91
CA ALA A 29 1.19 0.78 -2.53
C ALA A 29 0.23 0.36 -3.67
N SER A 30 0.58 0.72 -4.92
CA SER A 30 -0.19 0.32 -6.10
C SER A 30 -0.22 -1.19 -6.30
N ILE A 31 0.92 -1.89 -6.14
CA ILE A 31 0.98 -3.36 -6.23
C ILE A 31 0.13 -4.02 -5.15
N ILE A 32 0.16 -3.53 -3.91
CA ILE A 32 -0.67 -4.07 -2.82
C ILE A 32 -2.16 -3.94 -3.15
N GLY A 33 -2.59 -2.82 -3.73
CA GLY A 33 -3.97 -2.62 -4.19
C GLY A 33 -4.45 -3.65 -5.22
N THR A 34 -3.55 -4.20 -6.03
CA THR A 34 -3.89 -5.22 -7.04
C THR A 34 -4.23 -6.60 -6.45
N VAL A 35 -3.79 -6.90 -5.23
CA VAL A 35 -4.07 -8.19 -4.55
C VAL A 35 -5.52 -8.27 -4.07
N ILE A 36 -6.20 -7.12 -4.00
CA ILE A 36 -7.46 -6.94 -3.28
C ILE A 36 -8.66 -6.93 -4.24
N GLN A 37 -8.51 -6.33 -5.42
CA GLN A 37 -9.63 -5.96 -6.28
C GLN A 37 -9.54 -6.68 -7.63
N GLN A 38 -10.01 -7.93 -7.67
CA GLN A 38 -10.31 -8.65 -8.91
C GLN A 38 -11.85 -8.66 -9.08
N GLU A 39 -12.35 -7.58 -9.68
CA GLU A 39 -13.74 -7.33 -10.13
C GLU A 39 -14.83 -7.12 -9.06
N GLY A 40 -15.53 -5.99 -9.15
CA GLY A 40 -16.48 -5.43 -8.17
C GLY A 40 -17.83 -6.14 -8.06
N THR A 41 -17.88 -7.46 -8.22
CA THR A 41 -19.12 -8.27 -8.15
C THR A 41 -18.98 -9.49 -7.24
N GLU A 42 -17.89 -9.57 -6.47
CA GLU A 42 -17.63 -10.69 -5.56
C GLU A 42 -18.23 -10.47 -4.15
N SER A 43 -18.71 -11.55 -3.53
CA SER A 43 -19.17 -11.51 -2.13
C SER A 43 -17.98 -11.26 -1.18
N GLN A 44 -18.22 -10.57 -0.06
CA GLN A 44 -17.17 -10.29 0.95
C GLN A 44 -16.41 -11.56 1.38
N GLN A 45 -17.10 -12.70 1.47
CA GLN A 45 -16.48 -13.98 1.79
C GLN A 45 -15.46 -14.42 0.74
N LYS A 46 -15.75 -14.21 -0.55
CA LYS A 46 -14.83 -14.57 -1.64
C LYS A 46 -13.59 -13.67 -1.62
N ILE A 47 -13.76 -12.37 -1.38
CA ILE A 47 -12.64 -11.42 -1.19
C ILE A 47 -11.76 -11.87 -0.02
N ILE A 48 -12.37 -12.19 1.13
CA ILE A 48 -11.65 -12.67 2.32
C ILE A 48 -10.86 -13.94 2.00
N LEU A 49 -11.47 -14.91 1.31
CA LEU A 49 -10.79 -16.16 0.95
C LEU A 49 -9.63 -15.93 -0.03
N ASN A 50 -9.86 -15.18 -1.11
CA ASN A 50 -8.82 -14.84 -2.09
C ASN A 50 -7.65 -14.12 -1.42
N LEU A 51 -7.95 -13.16 -0.56
CA LEU A 51 -6.95 -12.44 0.21
C LEU A 51 -6.20 -13.38 1.17
N GLY A 52 -6.91 -14.30 1.83
CA GLY A 52 -6.33 -15.34 2.67
C GLY A 52 -5.35 -16.23 1.91
N TYR A 53 -5.71 -16.68 0.71
CA TYR A 53 -4.83 -17.46 -0.18
C TYR A 53 -3.60 -16.67 -0.61
N ASN A 54 -3.79 -15.43 -1.08
CA ASN A 54 -2.69 -14.61 -1.60
C ASN A 54 -1.71 -14.22 -0.49
N VAL A 55 -2.21 -13.75 0.65
CA VAL A 55 -1.40 -13.41 1.83
C VAL A 55 -0.70 -14.65 2.35
N SER A 56 -1.40 -15.78 2.43
CA SER A 56 -0.77 -17.01 2.89
C SER A 56 0.35 -17.50 1.96
N ASN A 57 0.13 -17.46 0.64
CA ASN A 57 1.15 -17.83 -0.33
C ASN A 57 2.37 -16.89 -0.25
N ALA A 58 2.15 -15.58 -0.10
CA ALA A 58 3.24 -14.61 0.05
C ALA A 58 4.01 -14.86 1.36
N LEU A 59 3.32 -14.99 2.49
CA LEU A 59 3.96 -15.19 3.79
C LEU A 59 4.70 -16.53 3.87
N SER A 60 4.16 -17.59 3.26
CA SER A 60 4.83 -18.90 3.21
C SER A 60 6.03 -18.91 2.25
N PHE A 61 5.98 -18.16 1.15
CA PHE A 61 7.14 -17.96 0.27
C PHE A 61 8.33 -17.33 1.01
N PHE A 62 8.07 -16.37 1.91
CA PHE A 62 9.11 -15.75 2.75
C PHE A 62 9.46 -16.57 4.01
N GLY A 63 8.86 -17.75 4.21
CA GLY A 63 9.10 -18.58 5.40
C GLY A 63 8.58 -18.00 6.72
N ILE A 64 7.64 -17.05 6.65
CA ILE A 64 7.06 -16.38 7.83
C ILE A 64 5.99 -17.26 8.48
N ILE A 65 5.24 -18.02 7.68
CA ILE A 65 4.22 -18.96 8.14
C ILE A 65 4.33 -20.30 7.41
N ASP A 66 3.89 -21.36 8.06
CA ASP A 66 3.66 -22.64 7.39
C ASP A 66 2.46 -22.56 6.44
N LYS A 67 2.52 -23.32 5.33
CA LYS A 67 1.43 -23.38 4.37
C LYS A 67 0.17 -23.96 5.04
N PRO A 68 -0.94 -23.21 5.09
CA PRO A 68 -2.14 -23.64 5.77
C PRO A 68 -2.74 -24.86 5.07
N GLN A 69 -3.11 -25.86 5.86
CA GLN A 69 -3.66 -27.13 5.39
C GLN A 69 -5.20 -27.18 5.47
N SER A 70 -5.82 -26.19 6.14
CA SER A 70 -7.27 -26.13 6.33
C SER A 70 -7.85 -24.79 5.86
N MET A 71 -9.08 -24.86 5.33
CA MET A 71 -9.81 -23.71 4.83
C MET A 71 -10.09 -22.68 5.94
N ASP A 72 -10.31 -23.14 7.17
CA ASP A 72 -10.57 -22.25 8.32
C ASP A 72 -9.39 -21.31 8.61
N LYS A 73 -8.16 -21.82 8.53
CA LYS A 73 -6.95 -21.00 8.73
C LYS A 73 -6.78 -19.96 7.61
N ILE A 74 -7.10 -20.34 6.37
CA ILE A 74 -7.05 -19.44 5.22
C ILE A 74 -8.07 -18.32 5.40
N TYR A 75 -9.29 -18.67 5.82
CA TYR A 75 -10.34 -17.70 6.10
C TYR A 75 -9.95 -16.76 7.25
N GLU A 76 -9.38 -17.28 8.34
CA GLU A 76 -8.93 -16.47 9.48
C GLU A 76 -7.83 -15.46 9.08
N ILE A 77 -6.84 -15.90 8.30
CA ILE A 77 -5.78 -15.04 7.76
C ILE A 77 -6.38 -13.99 6.83
N GLY A 78 -7.28 -14.41 5.94
CA GLY A 78 -8.00 -13.52 5.03
C GLY A 78 -8.81 -12.45 5.75
N LEU A 79 -9.49 -12.82 6.84
CA LEU A 79 -10.31 -11.90 7.63
C LEU A 79 -9.43 -10.88 8.36
N LYS A 80 -8.31 -11.34 8.94
CA LYS A 80 -7.31 -10.46 9.55
C LYS A 80 -6.74 -9.49 8.52
N ALA A 81 -6.34 -9.98 7.36
CA ALA A 81 -5.81 -9.15 6.27
C ALA A 81 -6.85 -8.15 5.77
N TYR A 82 -8.11 -8.58 5.57
CA TYR A 82 -9.22 -7.73 5.15
C TYR A 82 -9.41 -6.57 6.13
N ASN A 83 -9.49 -6.87 7.43
CA ASN A 83 -9.66 -5.85 8.47
C ASN A 83 -8.47 -4.87 8.54
N ILE A 84 -7.25 -5.34 8.29
CA ILE A 84 -6.08 -4.44 8.23
C ILE A 84 -6.16 -3.55 7.00
N PHE A 85 -6.50 -4.12 5.85
CA PHE A 85 -6.57 -3.39 4.58
C PHE A 85 -7.70 -2.37 4.56
N ASP A 86 -8.84 -2.70 5.18
CA ASP A 86 -9.99 -1.81 5.35
C ASP A 86 -9.63 -0.61 6.25
N LYS A 87 -9.01 -0.88 7.40
CA LYS A 87 -8.51 0.17 8.29
C LYS A 87 -7.43 1.04 7.66
N ALA A 88 -6.57 0.45 6.85
CA ALA A 88 -5.56 1.17 6.08
C ALA A 88 -6.16 1.93 4.88
N GLN A 89 -7.46 1.78 4.61
CA GLN A 89 -8.16 2.33 3.44
C GLN A 89 -7.54 1.91 2.11
N LEU A 90 -6.99 0.69 2.04
CA LEU A 90 -6.36 0.16 0.82
C LEU A 90 -7.40 -0.23 -0.25
N PHE A 91 -8.65 -0.52 0.15
CA PHE A 91 -9.75 -0.76 -0.79
C PHE A 91 -10.22 0.50 -1.51
N ASP A 92 -9.98 1.67 -0.91
CA ASP A 92 -10.32 2.98 -1.46
C ASP A 92 -9.12 3.93 -1.36
N MET A 93 -7.99 3.47 -1.88
CA MET A 93 -6.70 4.13 -1.73
C MET A 93 -6.70 5.56 -2.28
N TYR A 94 -7.39 5.82 -3.39
CA TYR A 94 -7.44 7.14 -4.05
C TYR A 94 -8.09 8.23 -3.17
N HIS A 95 -8.97 7.85 -2.25
CA HIS A 95 -9.59 8.76 -1.30
C HIS A 95 -8.90 8.74 0.07
N SER A 96 -7.88 7.89 0.27
CA SER A 96 -7.19 7.80 1.55
C SER A 96 -6.27 9.00 1.79
N TRP A 97 -6.35 9.55 2.99
CA TRP A 97 -5.59 10.74 3.40
C TRP A 97 -4.07 10.55 3.27
N TRP A 98 -3.54 9.36 3.59
CA TRP A 98 -2.10 9.10 3.53
C TRP A 98 -1.63 9.00 2.08
N PHE A 99 -2.44 8.44 1.19
CA PHE A 99 -2.10 8.31 -0.23
C PHE A 99 -2.15 9.67 -0.93
N ILE A 100 -3.19 10.48 -0.66
CA ILE A 100 -3.28 11.85 -1.14
C ILE A 100 -2.09 12.68 -0.64
N ALA A 101 -1.70 12.54 0.63
CA ALA A 101 -0.54 13.22 1.18
C ALA A 101 0.77 12.82 0.47
N LEU A 102 0.95 11.54 0.14
CA LEU A 102 2.11 11.07 -0.64
C LEU A 102 2.14 11.67 -2.04
N ILE A 103 0.99 11.76 -2.73
CA ILE A 103 0.89 12.39 -4.05
C ILE A 103 1.20 13.89 -3.97
N ILE A 104 0.63 14.60 -2.99
CA ILE A 104 0.89 16.03 -2.81
C ILE A 104 2.37 16.26 -2.48
N LEU A 105 2.96 15.44 -1.62
CA LEU A 105 4.37 15.53 -1.27
C LEU A 105 5.26 15.26 -2.49
N PHE A 106 4.90 14.28 -3.32
CA PHE A 106 5.59 14.02 -4.58
C PHE A 106 5.43 15.18 -5.57
N ALA A 107 4.23 15.75 -5.70
CA ALA A 107 3.98 16.90 -6.57
C ALA A 107 4.81 18.11 -6.13
N ILE A 108 4.86 18.42 -4.83
CA ILE A 108 5.69 19.49 -4.27
C ILE A 108 7.17 19.23 -4.53
N ASN A 109 7.61 17.97 -4.44
CA ASN A 109 8.99 17.58 -4.65
C ASN A 109 9.52 17.79 -6.09
N LEU A 110 8.62 17.88 -7.07
CA LEU A 110 8.97 18.13 -8.48
C LEU A 110 9.17 19.62 -8.82
N PHE A 111 8.86 20.53 -7.90
CA PHE A 111 9.09 21.98 -8.04
C PHE A 111 10.40 22.41 -7.35
#